data_AF-X5LN07-F1
#
_entry.id   AF-X5LN07-F1
#
_cell.length_a   1.000
_cell.length_b   1.000
_cell.length_c   1.000
_cell.angle_alpha   90.00
_cell.angle_beta   90.00
_cell.angle_gamma   90.00
#
_symmetry.space_group_name_H-M   'P 1'
#
loop_
_entity.id
_entity.type
_entity.pdbx_description
1 polymer ?
#
loop_
_entity_poly.entity_id
_entity_poly.type
_entity_poly.pdbx_seq_one_letter_code
_entity_poly.pdbx_strand_id
1 'polypeptide(L)'
;MAGSLNKVILIGNLGADPEIRRLNSGDQVANLRIATSESWRDRNTNERKERTEWHNIVIFNENLVKVVEQYLKKGSKIYIEGQLQTRKWQDQNGNDRYTTEIVLQKYRGELQMLDGRAAAGGEQMQGANQSSGAYSSVGFGDNSANQRDVFGSNNSQLGESFSHKLDDDVPF
;
A
#
# COMPACT_ATOMS: atom_id res chain seq x y z
N MET A 1 26.61 -25.02 -15.04
CA MET A 1 25.33 -25.05 -14.30
C MET A 1 24.43 -23.97 -14.90
N ALA A 2 23.22 -24.30 -15.34
CA ALA A 2 22.28 -23.30 -15.84
C ALA A 2 21.73 -22.49 -14.66
N GLY A 3 21.66 -21.17 -14.79
CA GLY A 3 21.01 -20.33 -13.78
C GLY A 3 19.50 -20.57 -13.79
N SER A 4 18.90 -20.77 -12.61
CA SER A 4 17.45 -20.74 -12.43
C SER A 4 17.01 -19.42 -11.80
N LEU A 5 15.74 -19.06 -12.01
CA LEU A 5 15.12 -17.90 -11.38
C LEU A 5 14.07 -18.38 -10.37
N ASN A 6 14.24 -17.98 -9.11
CA ASN A 6 13.23 -18.11 -8.06
C ASN A 6 13.04 -16.73 -7.45
N LYS A 7 11.90 -16.10 -7.73
CA LYS A 7 11.54 -14.78 -7.24
C LYS A 7 10.06 -14.79 -6.85
N VAL A 8 9.77 -14.28 -5.67
CA VAL A 8 8.42 -14.07 -5.15
C VAL A 8 8.29 -12.61 -4.81
N ILE A 9 7.24 -11.98 -5.31
CA ILE A 9 6.91 -10.58 -5.06
C ILE A 9 5.52 -10.55 -4.43
N LEU A 10 5.39 -9.91 -3.27
CA LEU A 10 4.11 -9.72 -2.62
C LEU A 10 3.92 -8.27 -2.19
N ILE A 11 2.68 -7.81 -2.27
CA ILE A 11 2.21 -6.62 -1.57
C ILE A 11 1.06 -7.06 -0.68
N GLY A 12 1.17 -6.79 0.62
CA GLY A 12 0.17 -7.22 1.58
C GLY A 12 0.32 -6.52 2.92
N ASN A 13 -0.48 -6.96 3.87
CA ASN A 13 -0.53 -6.38 5.21
C ASN A 13 -0.04 -7.39 6.25
N LEU A 14 0.71 -6.93 7.26
CA LEU A 14 1.13 -7.77 8.39
C LEU A 14 -0.09 -8.19 9.21
N GLY A 15 -0.26 -9.50 9.44
CA GLY A 15 -1.33 -10.04 10.29
C GLY A 15 -1.06 -9.96 11.79
N ALA A 16 0.22 -9.87 12.15
CA ALA A 16 0.72 -9.79 13.52
C ALA A 16 1.95 -8.88 13.57
N ASP A 17 2.36 -8.49 14.77
CA ASP A 17 3.63 -7.77 14.96
C ASP A 17 4.81 -8.65 14.54
N PRO A 18 5.90 -8.06 13.99
CA PRO A 18 7.11 -8.80 13.64
C PRO A 18 7.70 -9.57 14.82
N GLU A 19 8.08 -10.82 14.61
CA GLU A 19 8.83 -11.60 15.59
C GLU A 19 10.32 -11.57 15.25
N ILE A 20 11.15 -11.01 16.14
CA ILE A 20 12.60 -10.95 15.98
C ILE A 20 13.25 -12.00 16.88
N ARG A 21 14.01 -12.91 16.28
CA ARG A 21 14.76 -13.95 17.00
C ARG A 21 16.26 -13.76 16.80
N ARG A 22 17.02 -13.93 17.88
CA ARG A 22 18.49 -13.98 17.84
C ARG A 22 18.94 -15.43 17.76
N LEU A 23 19.77 -15.75 16.78
CA LEU A 23 20.38 -17.06 16.64
C LEU A 23 21.61 -17.17 17.55
N ASN A 24 22.02 -18.41 17.86
CA ASN A 24 23.23 -18.67 18.65
C ASN A 24 24.51 -18.13 18.00
N SER A 25 24.50 -17.88 16.69
CA SER A 25 25.59 -17.24 15.95
C SER A 25 25.70 -15.73 16.20
N GLY A 26 24.72 -15.12 16.86
CA GLY A 26 24.60 -13.67 17.03
C GLY A 26 23.76 -12.98 15.95
N ASP A 27 23.47 -13.67 14.84
CA ASP A 27 22.63 -13.15 13.75
C ASP A 27 21.18 -12.92 14.22
N GLN A 28 20.53 -11.87 13.73
CA GLN A 28 19.09 -11.64 13.92
C GLN A 28 18.30 -12.15 12.72
N VAL A 29 17.13 -12.73 13.00
CA VAL A 29 16.16 -13.21 12.00
C VAL A 29 14.80 -12.61 12.32
N ALA A 30 14.11 -12.08 11.32
CA ALA A 30 12.74 -11.63 11.44
C ALA A 30 11.77 -12.63 10.80
N ASN A 31 10.69 -12.94 11.52
CA ASN A 31 9.58 -13.75 11.06
C ASN A 31 8.33 -12.87 10.90
N LEU A 32 7.77 -12.82 9.70
CA LEU A 32 6.55 -12.05 9.39
C LEU A 32 5.44 -12.96 8.87
N ARG A 33 4.21 -12.51 9.04
CA ARG A 33 3.04 -13.12 8.43
C ARG A 33 2.26 -12.08 7.63
N ILE A 34 2.23 -12.26 6.32
CA ILE A 34 1.59 -11.32 5.38
C ILE A 34 0.29 -11.93 4.85
N ALA A 35 -0.79 -11.15 4.89
CA ALA A 35 -2.03 -11.46 4.20
C ALA A 35 -2.07 -10.82 2.81
N THR A 36 -2.49 -11.60 1.81
CA THR A 36 -2.96 -11.08 0.51
C THR A 36 -4.37 -11.58 0.27
N SER A 37 -5.23 -10.75 -0.33
CA SER A 37 -6.65 -11.08 -0.54
C SER A 37 -7.02 -10.90 -2.00
N GLU A 38 -7.76 -11.85 -2.54
CA GLU A 38 -8.36 -11.80 -3.87
C GLU A 38 -9.89 -11.80 -3.73
N SER A 39 -10.57 -10.92 -4.46
CA SER A 39 -12.04 -10.88 -4.50
C SER A 39 -12.53 -11.10 -5.92
N TRP A 40 -13.46 -12.03 -6.08
CA TRP A 40 -14.06 -12.38 -7.37
C TRP A 40 -15.56 -12.61 -7.23
N ARG A 41 -16.28 -12.59 -8.35
CA ARG A 41 -17.71 -12.92 -8.39
C ARG A 41 -17.88 -14.38 -8.79
N ASP A 42 -18.64 -15.14 -8.00
CA ASP A 42 -18.96 -16.53 -8.30
C ASP A 42 -19.87 -16.60 -9.54
N ARG A 43 -19.52 -17.44 -10.51
CA ARG A 43 -20.25 -17.53 -11.79
C ARG A 43 -21.62 -18.19 -11.66
N ASN A 44 -21.83 -19.03 -10.65
CA ASN A 44 -23.08 -19.75 -10.47
C ASN A 44 -24.05 -18.97 -9.57
N THR A 45 -23.54 -18.37 -8.49
CA THR A 45 -24.38 -17.67 -7.51
C THR A 45 -24.45 -16.16 -7.72
N ASN A 46 -23.59 -15.60 -8.58
CA ASN A 46 -23.45 -14.15 -8.79
C ASN A 46 -23.06 -13.36 -7.52
N GLU A 47 -22.61 -14.04 -6.46
CA GLU A 47 -22.18 -13.43 -5.20
C GLU A 47 -20.70 -13.05 -5.24
N ARG A 48 -20.34 -12.02 -4.48
CA ARG A 48 -18.94 -11.63 -4.29
C ARG A 48 -18.30 -12.55 -3.24
N LYS A 49 -17.22 -13.22 -3.61
CA LYS A 49 -16.38 -14.04 -2.73
C LYS A 49 -15.04 -13.35 -2.50
N GLU A 50 -14.40 -13.71 -1.40
CA GLU A 50 -13.08 -13.25 -1.01
C GLU A 50 -12.26 -14.44 -0.48
N ARG A 51 -11.00 -14.52 -0.87
CA ARG A 51 -10.03 -15.50 -0.36
C ARG A 51 -8.81 -14.73 0.10
N THR A 52 -8.41 -15.01 1.34
CA THR A 52 -7.19 -14.45 1.92
C THR A 52 -6.16 -15.57 2.06
N GLU A 53 -4.98 -15.34 1.51
CA GLU A 53 -3.82 -16.22 1.63
C GLU A 53 -2.81 -15.66 2.62
N TRP A 54 -2.22 -16.55 3.41
CA TRP A 54 -1.28 -16.21 4.47
C TRP A 54 0.12 -16.71 4.15
N HIS A 55 1.05 -15.77 4.05
CA HIS A 55 2.42 -16.02 3.63
C HIS A 55 3.36 -15.90 4.82
N ASN A 56 4.16 -16.93 5.05
CA ASN A 56 5.22 -16.91 6.06
C ASN A 56 6.49 -16.36 5.44
N ILE A 57 7.03 -15.30 6.01
CA ILE A 57 8.24 -14.65 5.55
C ILE A 57 9.35 -14.85 6.59
N VAL A 58 10.55 -15.18 6.12
CA VAL A 58 11.76 -15.29 6.93
C VAL A 58 12.85 -14.38 6.36
N ILE A 59 13.33 -13.44 7.16
CA ILE A 59 14.33 -12.45 6.74
C ILE A 59 15.62 -12.70 7.51
N PHE A 60 16.66 -13.11 6.78
CA PHE A 60 18.03 -13.26 7.29
C PHE A 60 18.91 -12.04 6.98
N ASN A 61 18.44 -11.12 6.12
CA ASN A 61 19.15 -9.89 5.79
C ASN A 61 19.09 -8.91 6.96
N GLU A 62 20.20 -8.73 7.68
CA GLU A 62 20.30 -7.93 8.90
C GLU A 62 19.82 -6.48 8.73
N ASN A 63 20.07 -5.86 7.58
CA ASN A 63 19.64 -4.48 7.32
C ASN A 63 18.12 -4.41 7.24
N LEU A 64 17.49 -5.38 6.59
CA LEU A 64 16.04 -5.47 6.52
C LEU A 64 15.44 -5.83 7.88
N VAL A 65 16.09 -6.69 8.66
CA VAL A 65 15.64 -7.01 10.03
C VAL A 65 15.58 -5.76 10.91
N LYS A 66 16.59 -4.88 10.84
CA LYS A 66 16.57 -3.60 11.58
C LYS A 66 15.40 -2.71 11.16
N VAL A 67 15.11 -2.63 9.87
CA VAL A 67 13.96 -1.86 9.35
C VAL A 67 12.65 -2.45 9.86
N VAL A 68 12.52 -3.78 9.83
CA VAL A 68 11.36 -4.48 10.33
C VAL A 68 11.14 -4.21 11.82
N GLU A 69 12.18 -4.35 12.64
CA GLU A 69 12.13 -4.15 14.08
C GLU A 69 11.77 -2.70 14.46
N GLN A 70 12.26 -1.72 13.70
CA GLN A 70 12.05 -0.30 14.01
C GLN A 70 10.72 0.27 13.54
N TYR A 71 10.20 -0.20 12.39
CA TYR A 71 9.13 0.50 11.69
C TYR A 71 7.88 -0.33 11.43
N LEU A 72 7.98 -1.67 11.43
CA LEU A 72 6.83 -2.51 11.11
C LEU A 72 6.06 -2.91 12.37
N LYS A 73 4.74 -2.93 12.23
CA LYS A 73 3.80 -3.42 13.24
C LYS A 73 2.66 -4.14 12.55
N LYS A 74 1.81 -4.79 13.34
CA LYS A 74 0.56 -5.37 12.84
C LYS A 74 -0.21 -4.35 12.00
N GLY A 75 -0.69 -4.80 10.85
CA GLY A 75 -1.45 -3.99 9.90
C GLY A 75 -0.58 -3.25 8.88
N SER A 76 0.73 -3.14 9.08
CA SER A 76 1.60 -2.42 8.15
C SER A 76 1.52 -2.99 6.73
N LYS A 77 1.35 -2.12 5.73
CA LYS A 77 1.37 -2.49 4.31
C LYS A 77 2.80 -2.45 3.80
N ILE A 78 3.26 -3.57 3.24
CA ILE A 78 4.62 -3.70 2.73
C ILE A 78 4.63 -4.35 1.34
N TYR A 79 5.61 -3.95 0.55
CA TYR A 79 6.13 -4.69 -0.58
C TYR A 79 7.29 -5.57 -0.10
N ILE A 80 7.35 -6.80 -0.59
CA ILE A 80 8.45 -7.70 -0.31
C ILE A 80 8.85 -8.51 -1.55
N GLU A 81 10.15 -8.64 -1.75
CA GLU A 81 10.75 -9.52 -2.75
C GLU A 81 11.65 -10.55 -2.04
N GLY A 82 11.41 -11.84 -2.31
CA GLY A 82 12.22 -12.93 -1.79
C GLY A 82 12.23 -14.13 -2.73
N GLN A 83 12.52 -15.30 -2.18
CA GLN A 83 12.51 -16.58 -2.90
C GLN A 83 11.72 -17.62 -2.12
N LEU A 84 11.05 -18.52 -2.83
CA LEU A 84 10.31 -19.63 -2.24
C LEU A 84 11.29 -20.71 -1.75
N GLN A 85 11.17 -21.12 -0.48
CA GLN A 85 11.90 -22.25 0.08
C GLN A 85 10.95 -23.17 0.83
N THR A 86 11.02 -24.47 0.54
CA THR A 86 10.29 -25.49 1.29
C THR A 86 11.29 -26.28 2.12
N ARG A 87 11.07 -26.33 3.43
CA ARG A 87 11.87 -27.15 4.34
C ARG A 87 11.06 -28.31 4.89
N LYS A 88 11.75 -29.44 5.07
CA LYS A 88 11.23 -30.64 5.71
C LYS A 88 11.61 -30.62 7.19
N TRP A 89 10.68 -30.93 8.08
CA TRP A 89 10.92 -31.10 9.51
C TRP A 89 10.06 -32.25 10.05
N GLN A 90 10.45 -32.85 11.17
CA GLN A 90 9.68 -33.92 11.79
C GLN A 90 8.86 -33.39 12.96
N ASP A 91 7.59 -33.77 13.03
CA ASP A 91 6.77 -33.51 14.20
C ASP A 91 7.15 -34.43 15.37
N GLN A 92 6.56 -34.18 16.55
CA GLN A 92 6.86 -34.95 17.77
C GLN A 92 6.54 -36.45 17.64
N ASN A 93 5.69 -36.82 16.67
CA ASN A 93 5.31 -38.20 16.40
C ASN A 93 6.21 -38.85 15.33
N GLY A 94 7.26 -38.15 14.88
CA GLY A 94 8.19 -38.63 13.86
C GLY A 94 7.69 -38.50 12.42
N ASN A 95 6.54 -37.85 12.17
CA ASN A 95 6.04 -37.69 10.82
C ASN A 95 6.70 -36.52 10.10
N ASP A 96 7.01 -36.74 8.83
CA ASP A 96 7.56 -35.71 7.96
C ASP A 96 6.52 -34.62 7.64
N ARG A 97 6.87 -33.36 7.91
CA ARG A 97 6.10 -32.17 7.60
C ARG A 97 6.90 -31.26 6.68
N TYR A 98 6.18 -30.54 5.83
CA TYR A 98 6.75 -29.57 4.91
C TYR A 98 6.20 -28.19 5.23
N THR A 99 7.07 -27.20 5.23
CA THR A 99 6.68 -25.80 5.38
C THR A 99 7.33 -24.99 4.29
N THR A 100 6.50 -24.24 3.60
CA THR A 100 6.88 -23.36 2.50
C THR A 100 6.93 -21.93 3.02
N GLU A 101 8.07 -21.29 2.84
CA GLU A 101 8.41 -19.97 3.38
C GLU A 101 8.97 -19.10 2.26
N ILE A 102 8.76 -17.79 2.35
CA ILE A 102 9.40 -16.81 1.46
C ILE A 102 10.60 -16.24 2.21
N VAL A 103 11.78 -16.47 1.67
CA VAL A 103 13.03 -16.22 2.37
C VAL A 103 13.79 -15.08 1.72
N LEU A 104 14.22 -14.12 2.53
CA LEU A 104 15.13 -13.06 2.15
C LEU A 104 16.50 -13.41 2.74
N GLN A 105 17.36 -13.97 1.89
CA GLN A 105 18.71 -14.41 2.27
C GLN A 105 19.63 -13.24 2.61
N LYS A 106 20.77 -13.53 3.24
CA LYS A 106 21.82 -12.51 3.48
C LYS A 106 22.19 -11.84 2.15
N TYR A 107 22.16 -10.52 2.12
CA TYR A 107 22.46 -9.68 0.94
C TYR A 107 21.49 -9.83 -0.25
N ARG A 108 20.32 -10.46 -0.08
CA ARG A 108 19.29 -10.58 -1.12
C ARG A 108 17.92 -10.17 -0.60
N GLY A 109 16.99 -10.00 -1.54
CA GLY A 109 15.62 -9.59 -1.28
C GLY A 109 15.47 -8.09 -1.09
N GLU A 110 14.22 -7.65 -1.10
CA GLU A 110 13.84 -6.25 -0.98
C GLU A 110 12.63 -6.14 -0.06
N LEU A 111 12.56 -5.06 0.72
CA LEU A 111 11.40 -4.71 1.52
C LEU A 111 11.18 -3.22 1.42
N GLN A 112 9.95 -2.83 1.11
CA GLN A 112 9.55 -1.42 1.09
C GLN A 112 8.25 -1.26 1.88
N MET A 113 8.25 -0.28 2.78
CA MET A 113 7.05 0.16 3.48
C MET A 113 6.18 0.97 2.52
N LEU A 114 4.91 0.61 2.42
CA LEU A 114 3.94 1.28 1.56
C LEU A 114 2.92 2.11 2.35
N ASP A 115 2.96 2.01 3.67
CA ASP A 115 2.19 2.91 4.52
C ASP A 115 2.70 4.33 4.34
N GLY A 116 1.81 5.24 3.94
CA GLY A 116 2.09 6.66 4.02
C GLY A 116 2.46 6.98 5.46
N ARG A 117 3.56 7.72 5.64
CA ARG A 117 4.01 8.23 6.94
C ARG A 117 2.83 8.93 7.58
N ALA A 118 2.11 8.26 8.48
CA ALA A 118 1.09 8.89 9.28
C ALA A 118 1.79 10.09 9.92
N ALA A 119 1.31 11.29 9.61
CA ALA A 119 1.88 12.53 10.07
C ALA A 119 2.07 12.47 11.59
N ALA A 120 3.29 12.18 12.01
CA ALA A 120 3.72 12.33 13.38
C ALA A 120 3.78 13.85 13.61
N GLY A 121 2.72 14.41 14.18
CA GLY A 121 2.60 15.84 14.45
C GLY A 121 1.24 16.43 14.11
N GLY A 122 0.14 15.74 14.42
CA GLY A 122 -1.18 16.34 14.55
C GLY A 122 -1.47 16.64 16.02
N GLU A 123 -0.58 17.37 16.70
CA GLU A 123 -0.94 18.00 17.96
C GLU A 123 -2.13 18.92 17.69
N GLN A 124 -3.27 18.57 18.26
CA GLN A 124 -4.44 19.44 18.36
C GLN A 124 -4.03 20.67 19.18
N MET A 125 -3.47 21.66 18.49
CA MET A 125 -3.19 22.99 19.01
C MET A 125 -4.05 23.99 18.24
N GLN A 126 -5.31 24.11 18.66
CA GLN A 126 -6.17 25.26 18.34
C GLN A 126 -7.22 25.27 19.46
N GLY A 127 -7.15 26.12 20.47
CA GLY A 127 -6.82 27.54 20.44
C GLY A 127 -8.01 28.21 21.09
N ALA A 128 -7.97 28.36 22.42
CA ALA A 128 -8.95 29.14 23.14
C ALA A 128 -8.87 30.59 22.66
N ASN A 129 -9.90 31.06 21.96
CA ASN A 129 -10.08 32.48 21.74
C ASN A 129 -11.54 32.86 22.05
N GLN A 130 -11.68 33.52 23.20
CA GLN A 130 -12.84 34.30 23.60
C GLN A 130 -12.91 35.51 22.67
N SER A 131 -14.04 35.76 21.99
CA SER A 131 -14.57 37.13 21.79
C SER A 131 -15.79 37.13 20.85
N SER A 132 -16.89 37.61 21.43
CA SER A 132 -17.96 38.48 20.90
C SER A 132 -18.05 38.86 19.40
N GLY A 133 -19.31 38.98 18.94
CA GLY A 133 -19.73 39.91 17.88
C GLY A 133 -20.10 39.22 16.56
N ALA A 134 -21.38 39.11 16.17
CA ALA A 134 -22.26 40.16 15.64
C ALA A 134 -22.20 40.27 14.09
N TYR A 135 -23.26 39.72 13.48
CA TYR A 135 -23.93 40.06 12.21
C TYR A 135 -23.18 40.83 11.09
N SER A 136 -23.20 40.18 9.91
CA SER A 136 -23.61 40.68 8.59
C SER A 136 -23.18 42.09 8.14
N SER A 137 -22.30 42.07 7.15
CA SER A 137 -21.85 43.14 6.25
C SER A 137 -22.95 43.95 5.54
N VAL A 138 -22.83 45.27 5.59
CA VAL A 138 -23.30 46.24 4.58
C VAL A 138 -22.34 47.44 4.58
N GLY A 139 -21.84 47.86 3.42
CA GLY A 139 -21.01 49.06 3.29
C GLY A 139 -20.33 49.21 1.94
N PHE A 140 -20.93 50.04 1.09
CA PHE A 140 -20.48 50.44 -0.24
C PHE A 140 -19.30 51.44 -0.20
N GLY A 141 -18.48 51.45 -1.26
CA GLY A 141 -17.50 52.49 -1.61
C GLY A 141 -16.81 52.12 -2.93
N ASP A 142 -17.40 52.49 -4.06
CA ASP A 142 -17.09 53.71 -4.85
C ASP A 142 -15.68 53.70 -5.43
N ASN A 143 -15.60 53.45 -6.75
CA ASN A 143 -14.35 53.45 -7.51
C ASN A 143 -14.47 54.45 -8.66
N SER A 144 -13.42 55.26 -8.76
CA SER A 144 -13.27 56.45 -9.57
C SER A 144 -13.30 56.17 -11.08
N ALA A 145 -13.78 57.17 -11.81
CA ALA A 145 -13.98 57.21 -13.24
C ALA A 145 -12.70 56.98 -14.08
N ASN A 146 -12.80 56.16 -15.13
CA ASN A 146 -12.49 56.62 -16.48
C ASN A 146 -13.00 55.65 -17.58
N GLN A 147 -13.99 56.16 -18.32
CA GLN A 147 -14.11 56.15 -19.79
C GLN A 147 -14.10 54.81 -20.58
N ARG A 148 -15.34 54.38 -20.86
CA ARG A 148 -15.90 53.77 -22.09
C ARG A 148 -14.95 53.48 -23.27
N ASP A 149 -15.03 52.25 -23.79
CA ASP A 149 -15.40 52.02 -25.18
C ASP A 149 -16.17 50.69 -25.35
N VAL A 150 -17.18 50.76 -26.22
CA VAL A 150 -18.17 49.75 -26.63
C VAL A 150 -17.58 48.92 -27.77
N PHE A 151 -17.91 47.63 -27.88
CA PHE A 151 -18.26 46.88 -29.11
C PHE A 151 -18.02 45.36 -28.94
N GLY A 152 -19.04 44.54 -29.22
CA GLY A 152 -18.85 43.29 -29.97
C GLY A 152 -19.20 41.94 -29.31
N SER A 153 -20.35 41.40 -29.75
CA SER A 153 -20.56 40.00 -30.17
C SER A 153 -20.85 38.88 -29.14
N ASN A 154 -22.15 38.64 -28.96
CA ASN A 154 -22.90 37.40 -29.25
C ASN A 154 -22.19 36.03 -29.43
N ASN A 155 -22.90 35.04 -28.86
CA ASN A 155 -23.07 33.62 -29.28
C ASN A 155 -21.84 32.69 -29.14
N SER A 156 -21.93 31.39 -28.83
CA SER A 156 -22.94 30.46 -28.31
C SER A 156 -22.35 29.06 -28.49
N GLN A 157 -22.55 28.18 -27.51
CA GLN A 157 -22.88 26.75 -27.69
C GLN A 157 -21.87 25.72 -28.22
N LEU A 158 -22.01 24.53 -27.59
CA LEU A 158 -21.70 23.15 -28.02
C LEU A 158 -20.29 22.63 -27.65
N GLY A 159 -20.10 21.51 -26.93
CA GLY A 159 -21.00 20.40 -26.60
C GLY A 159 -20.63 19.14 -27.40
N GLU A 160 -19.89 18.24 -26.75
CA GLU A 160 -19.76 16.78 -26.94
C GLU A 160 -19.66 16.14 -28.34
N SER A 161 -18.55 15.43 -28.62
CA SER A 161 -18.57 14.09 -29.24
C SER A 161 -17.17 13.42 -29.21
N PHE A 162 -16.93 12.48 -28.30
CA PHE A 162 -15.71 11.63 -28.29
C PHE A 162 -16.00 10.12 -28.34
N SER A 163 -17.25 9.71 -28.62
CA SER A 163 -17.69 8.31 -28.55
C SER A 163 -17.64 7.53 -29.87
N HIS A 164 -16.83 7.96 -30.86
CA HIS A 164 -16.79 7.31 -32.19
C HIS A 164 -15.40 6.91 -32.69
N LYS A 165 -14.39 6.84 -31.83
CA LYS A 165 -13.00 6.56 -32.25
C LYS A 165 -12.32 5.35 -31.59
N LEU A 166 -13.05 4.47 -30.92
CA LEU A 166 -12.47 3.35 -30.16
C LEU A 166 -12.92 1.96 -30.61
N ASP A 167 -13.59 1.82 -31.76
CA ASP A 167 -14.23 0.56 -32.16
C ASP A 167 -13.71 -0.01 -33.49
N ASP A 168 -12.49 0.32 -33.91
CA ASP A 168 -11.90 -0.27 -35.12
C ASP A 168 -10.39 -0.48 -34.95
N ASP A 169 -9.92 -1.65 -35.35
CA ASP A 169 -8.51 -2.14 -35.41
C ASP A 169 -7.90 -2.90 -34.21
N VAL A 170 -8.40 -4.11 -33.95
CA VAL A 170 -7.58 -5.19 -33.36
C VAL A 170 -7.37 -6.30 -34.40
N PRO A 171 -6.22 -6.38 -35.10
CA PRO A 171 -5.96 -7.45 -36.05
C PRO A 171 -5.47 -8.74 -35.35
N PHE A 172 -5.93 -9.88 -35.88
CA PHE A 172 -5.59 -11.25 -35.46
C PHE A 172 -4.13 -11.64 -35.76
#